data_AF-A0A3E0P027-F1
#
_entry.id   AF-A0A3E0P027-F1
#
_cell.length_a   1.000
_cell.length_b   1.000
_cell.length_c   1.000
_cell.angle_alpha   90.00
_cell.angle_beta   90.00
_cell.angle_gamma   90.00
#
_symmetry.space_group_name_H-M   'P 1'
#
loop_
_entity.id
_entity.type
_entity.pdbx_description
1 polymer ?
#
loop_
_entity_poly.entity_id
_entity_poly.type
_entity_poly.pdbx_seq_one_letter_code
_entity_poly.pdbx_strand_id
1 'polypeptide(L)'
;MADCHKHYFCVEPADYEPLSAATLALLGAIFAVIGGVFGSVVSGVVGGALWIAAVFELCHYLHGGKLICLEKGVCAIGRVAAVHPVGADKSGLEKMDDDFTFDLILGPHAATETKSEMIASDNNQGRFITDQTAVTDLGLGYRGDSVNFTGIDDPHETEILHVEIKGCRVHDVCIVLKVMSFPTAAAAVICSIPVIGWVACLVALLVVAIITLVTGAIVWAATHNGQLSDVMDPASGELVPADENGNGGDMVLVRGDWVYDAGHDGWNEVHPIRHAQKITVDEKYMGASKADANLVAEFRREVYDPWCREVGRSEDPLVVAEQEKPQNRWQIHPLIDGCEEAPVIK
;
A
#
# COMPACT_ATOMS: atom_id res chain seq x y z
N MET A 1 -6.01 16.79 -2.33
CA MET A 1 -5.44 15.44 -2.17
C MET A 1 -5.75 14.99 -0.76
N ALA A 2 -6.27 13.77 -0.61
CA ALA A 2 -6.48 13.23 0.72
C ALA A 2 -5.13 12.84 1.30
N ASP A 3 -4.90 13.19 2.56
CA ASP A 3 -3.66 12.90 3.25
C ASP A 3 -3.75 11.52 3.93
N CYS A 4 -3.96 10.46 3.13
CA CYS A 4 -4.14 9.10 3.64
C CYS A 4 -2.82 8.48 4.13
N HIS A 5 -1.69 8.90 3.58
CA HIS A 5 -0.37 8.38 3.94
C HIS A 5 0.02 8.66 5.40
N LYS A 6 -0.58 9.66 6.07
CA LYS A 6 -0.36 9.90 7.51
C LYS A 6 -0.89 8.77 8.42
N HIS A 7 -1.79 7.94 7.90
CA HIS A 7 -2.39 6.83 8.63
C HIS A 7 -1.59 5.53 8.48
N TYR A 8 -0.62 5.53 7.57
CA TYR A 8 0.28 4.41 7.37
C TYR A 8 1.33 4.34 8.47
N PHE A 9 1.69 3.11 8.81
CA PHE A 9 2.95 2.79 9.48
C PHE A 9 3.44 1.42 9.00
N CYS A 10 4.69 1.11 9.31
CA CYS A 10 5.24 -0.24 9.27
C CYS A 10 5.87 -0.53 10.63
N VAL A 11 6.02 -1.80 10.97
CA VAL A 11 6.69 -2.24 12.20
C VAL A 11 8.15 -2.57 11.93
N GLU A 12 9.01 -2.34 12.91
CA GLU A 12 10.38 -2.83 12.83
C GLU A 12 10.37 -4.38 12.84
N PRO A 13 11.36 -5.05 12.23
CA PRO A 13 11.41 -6.51 12.19
C PRO A 13 11.27 -7.18 13.57
N ALA A 14 11.84 -6.57 14.62
CA ALA A 14 11.78 -7.08 15.99
C ALA A 14 10.39 -6.96 16.64
N ASP A 15 9.54 -6.07 16.13
CA ASP A 15 8.19 -5.80 16.63
C ASP A 15 7.10 -6.48 15.78
N TYR A 16 7.50 -7.25 14.75
CA TYR A 16 6.56 -7.96 13.90
C TYR A 16 5.91 -9.13 14.66
N GLU A 17 4.58 -9.08 14.73
CA GLU A 17 3.75 -10.16 15.24
C GLU A 17 2.70 -10.55 14.20
N PRO A 18 2.64 -11.82 13.76
CA PRO A 18 1.57 -12.26 12.87
C PRO A 18 0.23 -12.19 13.61
N LEU A 19 -0.85 -12.00 12.87
CA LEU A 19 -2.19 -11.99 13.44
C LEU A 19 -2.44 -13.30 14.21
N SER A 20 -2.79 -13.20 15.50
CA SER A 20 -2.84 -14.38 16.35
C SER A 20 -3.96 -15.34 15.91
N ALA A 21 -3.70 -16.65 15.95
CA ALA A 21 -4.71 -17.66 15.67
C ALA A 21 -5.93 -17.53 16.60
N ALA A 22 -5.71 -17.04 17.83
CA ALA A 22 -6.77 -16.74 18.78
C ALA A 22 -7.67 -15.60 18.30
N THR A 23 -7.09 -14.53 17.76
CA THR A 23 -7.85 -13.41 17.18
C THR A 23 -8.63 -13.85 15.94
N LEU A 24 -8.02 -14.62 15.04
CA LEU A 24 -8.74 -15.21 13.89
C LEU A 24 -9.91 -16.10 14.33
N ALA A 25 -9.68 -16.98 15.31
CA ALA A 25 -10.71 -17.85 15.85
C ALA A 25 -11.83 -17.06 16.53
N LEU A 26 -11.52 -15.99 17.26
CA LEU A 26 -12.50 -15.15 17.94
C LEU A 26 -13.36 -14.37 16.95
N LEU A 27 -12.74 -13.75 15.94
CA LEU A 27 -13.44 -13.07 14.86
C LEU A 27 -14.39 -14.05 14.15
N GLY A 28 -13.89 -15.23 13.76
CA GLY A 28 -14.68 -16.28 13.11
C GLY A 28 -15.84 -16.81 13.97
N ALA A 29 -15.60 -17.05 15.26
CA ALA A 29 -16.62 -17.53 16.19
C ALA A 29 -17.76 -16.52 16.36
N ILE A 30 -17.48 -15.21 16.35
CA ILE A 30 -18.50 -14.18 16.55
C ILE A 30 -19.33 -13.96 15.28
N PHE A 31 -18.73 -14.02 14.09
CA PHE A 31 -19.52 -14.08 12.84
C PHE A 31 -20.44 -15.31 12.82
N ALA A 32 -19.97 -16.45 13.35
CA ALA A 32 -20.79 -17.65 13.51
C ALA A 32 -21.91 -17.49 14.57
N VAL A 33 -21.69 -16.72 15.65
CA VAL A 33 -22.72 -16.42 16.68
C VAL A 33 -23.75 -15.40 16.19
N ILE A 34 -23.37 -14.43 15.36
CA ILE A 34 -24.33 -13.54 14.68
C ILE A 34 -25.21 -14.35 13.71
N GLY A 35 -24.66 -15.40 13.07
CA GLY A 35 -25.42 -16.35 12.25
C GLY A 35 -26.15 -17.45 13.03
N GLY A 36 -25.74 -17.71 14.27
CA GLY A 36 -26.17 -18.83 15.10
C GLY A 36 -26.50 -18.35 16.50
N VAL A 37 -27.77 -17.97 16.71
CA VAL A 37 -28.32 -17.82 18.05
C VAL A 37 -28.08 -19.14 18.80
N PHE A 38 -27.49 -19.06 19.99
CA PHE A 38 -27.18 -20.16 20.93
C PHE A 38 -25.82 -20.84 20.76
N GLY A 39 -24.84 -20.42 21.58
CA GLY A 39 -23.57 -21.13 21.66
C GLY A 39 -22.59 -20.62 22.72
N SER A 40 -22.97 -20.75 23.99
CA SER A 40 -22.10 -20.65 25.18
C SER A 40 -21.77 -19.27 25.76
N VAL A 41 -22.13 -19.16 27.04
CA VAL A 41 -21.90 -18.05 27.97
C VAL A 41 -20.42 -18.07 28.40
N VAL A 42 -19.50 -17.70 27.50
CA VAL A 42 -18.23 -17.17 27.99
C VAL A 42 -18.60 -15.84 28.65
N SER A 43 -18.45 -15.75 29.98
CA SER A 43 -18.87 -14.63 30.83
C SER A 43 -18.81 -13.31 30.07
N GLY A 44 -19.97 -12.67 29.82
CA GLY A 44 -20.10 -11.62 28.79
C GLY A 44 -19.10 -10.47 28.89
N VAL A 45 -18.52 -10.24 30.08
CA VAL A 45 -17.43 -9.29 30.30
C VAL A 45 -16.11 -9.75 29.68
N VAL A 46 -15.67 -10.99 29.94
CA VAL A 46 -14.42 -11.54 29.37
C VAL A 46 -14.56 -11.69 27.86
N GLY A 47 -15.70 -12.21 27.38
CA GLY A 47 -15.97 -12.31 25.94
C GLY A 47 -15.97 -10.94 25.25
N GLY A 48 -16.60 -9.93 25.86
CA GLY A 48 -16.59 -8.56 25.36
C GLY A 48 -15.20 -7.92 25.34
N ALA A 49 -14.39 -8.13 26.38
CA ALA A 49 -13.02 -7.63 26.42
C ALA A 49 -12.13 -8.26 25.35
N LEU A 50 -12.23 -9.60 25.17
CA LEU A 50 -11.51 -10.30 24.12
C LEU A 50 -11.94 -9.82 22.71
N TRP A 51 -13.22 -9.54 22.51
CA TRP A 51 -13.72 -8.99 21.23
C TRP A 51 -13.10 -7.63 20.92
N ILE A 52 -13.09 -6.71 21.88
CA ILE A 52 -12.46 -5.40 21.72
C ILE A 52 -10.97 -5.58 21.40
N ALA A 53 -10.26 -6.44 22.13
CA ALA A 53 -8.86 -6.73 21.88
C ALA A 53 -8.62 -7.25 20.46
N ALA A 54 -9.42 -8.23 20.01
CA ALA A 54 -9.32 -8.79 18.65
C ALA A 54 -9.59 -7.76 17.55
N VAL A 55 -10.57 -6.87 17.72
CA VAL A 55 -10.83 -5.79 16.76
C VAL A 55 -9.66 -4.81 16.71
N PHE A 56 -9.07 -4.49 17.86
CA PHE A 56 -7.92 -3.58 17.92
C PHE A 56 -6.67 -4.21 17.29
N GLU A 57 -6.39 -5.48 17.59
CA GLU A 57 -5.29 -6.26 16.99
C GLU A 57 -5.46 -6.36 15.47
N LEU A 58 -6.65 -6.75 14.99
CA LEU A 58 -6.96 -6.81 13.56
C LEU A 58 -6.71 -5.46 12.89
N CYS A 59 -7.21 -4.37 13.47
CA CYS A 59 -7.04 -3.05 12.89
C CYS A 59 -5.60 -2.53 12.95
N HIS A 60 -4.84 -2.87 13.99
CA HIS A 60 -3.41 -2.58 14.05
C HIS A 60 -2.66 -3.35 12.96
N TYR A 61 -2.95 -4.64 12.80
CA TYR A 61 -2.39 -5.48 11.76
C TYR A 61 -2.64 -4.91 10.36
N LEU A 62 -3.89 -4.55 10.05
CA LEU A 62 -4.28 -4.03 8.74
C LEU A 62 -3.76 -2.61 8.43
N HIS A 63 -3.55 -1.76 9.44
CA HIS A 63 -3.03 -0.40 9.23
C HIS A 63 -1.54 -0.35 8.92
N GLY A 64 -0.80 -1.40 9.28
CA GLY A 64 0.65 -1.36 9.20
C GLY A 64 1.38 -2.47 9.95
N GLY A 65 0.71 -3.17 10.87
CA GLY A 65 1.32 -4.29 11.61
C GLY A 65 1.74 -5.46 10.71
N LYS A 66 1.11 -5.62 9.54
CA LYS A 66 1.50 -6.60 8.52
C LYS A 66 2.74 -6.18 7.70
N LEU A 67 3.09 -4.89 7.73
CA LEU A 67 4.16 -4.29 6.92
C LEU A 67 5.42 -4.15 7.76
N ILE A 68 6.51 -4.76 7.32
CA ILE A 68 7.80 -4.71 8.00
C ILE A 68 8.67 -3.64 7.34
N CYS A 69 9.12 -2.65 8.11
CA CYS A 69 9.98 -1.59 7.61
C CYS A 69 11.34 -2.15 7.18
N LEU A 70 11.72 -1.93 5.92
CA LEU A 70 13.07 -2.25 5.42
C LEU A 70 13.92 -0.99 5.33
N GLU A 71 13.38 0.07 4.71
CA GLU A 71 14.05 1.37 4.60
C GLU A 71 13.02 2.48 4.30
N LYS A 72 13.26 3.69 4.82
CA LYS A 72 12.36 4.84 4.60
C LYS A 72 12.87 5.73 3.48
N GLY A 73 11.93 6.33 2.73
CA GLY A 73 12.25 7.33 1.70
C GLY A 73 13.15 6.81 0.59
N VAL A 74 13.00 5.54 0.22
CA VAL A 74 13.72 4.93 -0.91
C VAL A 74 13.24 5.55 -2.22
N CYS A 75 14.11 5.48 -3.23
CA CYS A 75 13.78 5.87 -4.59
C CYS A 75 13.88 4.63 -5.49
N ALA A 76 12.90 4.44 -6.36
CA ALA A 76 12.95 3.43 -7.40
C ALA A 76 12.56 4.07 -8.73
N ILE A 77 13.23 3.66 -9.80
CA ILE A 77 12.94 4.10 -11.17
C ILE A 77 12.77 2.87 -12.03
N GLY A 78 11.63 2.79 -12.70
CA GLY A 78 11.30 1.68 -13.57
C GLY A 78 10.23 2.01 -14.59
N ARG A 79 10.08 1.11 -15.55
CA ARG A 79 9.03 1.15 -16.56
C ARG A 79 7.76 0.53 -15.99
N VAL A 80 6.62 1.18 -16.17
CA VAL A 80 5.32 0.65 -15.75
C VAL A 80 5.03 -0.64 -16.50
N ALA A 81 4.92 -1.75 -15.76
CA ALA A 81 4.62 -3.08 -16.27
C ALA A 81 3.11 -3.32 -16.31
N ALA A 82 2.42 -2.98 -15.22
CA ALA A 82 0.98 -3.11 -15.06
C ALA A 82 0.44 -1.99 -14.18
N VAL A 83 -0.86 -1.68 -14.33
CA VAL A 83 -1.59 -0.72 -13.50
C VAL A 83 -2.82 -1.43 -12.98
N HIS A 84 -3.02 -1.43 -11.67
CA HIS A 84 -4.12 -2.11 -10.99
C HIS A 84 -5.00 -1.07 -10.29
N PRO A 85 -6.13 -0.70 -10.89
CA PRO A 85 -7.07 0.19 -10.26
C PRO A 85 -7.55 -0.36 -8.91
N VAL A 86 -7.99 0.54 -8.03
CA VAL A 86 -8.45 0.16 -6.69
C VAL A 86 -9.51 -0.93 -6.73
N GLY A 87 -9.22 -2.04 -6.05
CA GLY A 87 -10.10 -3.20 -5.95
C GLY A 87 -10.12 -4.11 -7.18
N ALA A 88 -9.21 -3.91 -8.15
CA ALA A 88 -8.90 -4.92 -9.16
C ALA A 88 -8.44 -6.20 -8.45
N ASP A 89 -8.96 -7.35 -8.89
CA ASP A 89 -8.65 -8.69 -8.40
C ASP A 89 -8.89 -8.98 -6.90
N LYS A 90 -9.35 -8.00 -6.11
CA LYS A 90 -9.70 -8.15 -4.69
C LYS A 90 -11.16 -8.57 -4.52
N SER A 91 -11.43 -9.49 -3.58
CA SER A 91 -12.78 -9.97 -3.29
C SER A 91 -13.15 -9.87 -1.81
N GLY A 92 -14.45 -9.75 -1.50
CA GLY A 92 -14.92 -9.73 -0.10
C GLY A 92 -14.26 -8.65 0.75
N LEU A 93 -13.60 -9.08 1.84
CA LEU A 93 -12.90 -8.19 2.78
C LEU A 93 -11.59 -7.63 2.23
N GLU A 94 -10.99 -8.25 1.22
CA GLU A 94 -9.77 -7.73 0.57
C GLU A 94 -10.03 -6.39 -0.11
N LYS A 95 -11.27 -6.13 -0.54
CA LYS A 95 -11.67 -4.82 -1.06
C LYS A 95 -11.56 -3.69 -0.04
N MET A 96 -11.34 -4.01 1.25
CA MET A 96 -11.08 -2.98 2.24
C MET A 96 -9.74 -2.28 2.01
N ASP A 97 -8.78 -3.00 1.42
CA ASP A 97 -7.57 -2.42 0.90
C ASP A 97 -7.91 -1.63 -0.38
N ASP A 98 -7.88 -0.32 -0.24
CA ASP A 98 -8.26 0.66 -1.25
C ASP A 98 -7.07 1.38 -1.86
N ASP A 99 -5.89 0.77 -1.76
CA ASP A 99 -4.66 1.29 -2.32
C ASP A 99 -4.71 1.20 -3.86
N PHE A 100 -4.20 2.23 -4.54
CA PHE A 100 -3.97 2.20 -5.98
C PHE A 100 -2.58 1.69 -6.24
N THR A 101 -2.45 0.68 -7.10
CA THR A 101 -1.18 -0.03 -7.25
C THR A 101 -0.77 -0.10 -8.70
N PHE A 102 0.54 -0.16 -8.92
CA PHE A 102 1.12 -0.39 -10.22
C PHE A 102 2.46 -1.07 -10.03
N ASP A 103 2.96 -1.66 -11.10
CA ASP A 103 4.14 -2.50 -11.07
C ASP A 103 5.23 -1.92 -11.93
N LEU A 104 6.47 -2.05 -11.50
CA LEU A 104 7.64 -1.56 -12.22
C LEU A 104 8.55 -2.70 -12.63
N ILE A 105 8.88 -2.77 -13.93
CA ILE A 105 10.15 -3.38 -14.34
C ILE A 105 11.24 -2.37 -14.00
N LEU A 106 12.11 -2.74 -13.05
CA LEU A 106 13.19 -1.86 -12.60
C LEU A 106 14.10 -1.47 -13.77
N GLY A 107 14.34 -0.17 -13.94
CA GLY A 107 15.22 0.32 -15.00
C GLY A 107 16.70 -0.02 -14.70
N PRO A 108 17.52 -0.30 -15.72
CA PRO A 108 17.22 -0.28 -17.16
C PRO A 108 16.87 -1.69 -17.71
N HIS A 109 16.30 -2.59 -16.90
CA HIS A 109 16.11 -3.99 -17.31
C HIS A 109 15.00 -4.17 -18.35
N ALA A 110 15.17 -5.22 -19.16
CA ALA A 110 14.19 -5.67 -20.11
C ALA A 110 13.17 -6.62 -19.48
N ALA A 111 11.97 -6.68 -20.07
CA ALA A 111 10.96 -7.68 -19.74
C ALA A 111 11.37 -9.12 -20.10
N THR A 112 12.50 -9.30 -20.77
CA THR A 112 13.05 -10.61 -21.13
C THR A 112 14.10 -11.12 -20.13
N GLU A 113 14.30 -10.41 -19.02
CA GLU A 113 15.24 -10.81 -17.98
C GLU A 113 14.56 -11.57 -16.85
N THR A 114 15.19 -12.65 -16.42
CA THR A 114 14.81 -13.34 -15.19
C THR A 114 15.23 -12.52 -13.97
N LYS A 115 14.53 -12.73 -12.85
CA LYS A 115 14.91 -12.21 -11.52
C LYS A 115 16.41 -12.34 -11.21
N SER A 116 16.96 -13.52 -11.46
CA SER A 116 18.37 -13.82 -11.16
C SER A 116 19.35 -13.00 -11.99
N GLU A 117 18.97 -12.66 -13.22
CA GLU A 117 19.78 -11.84 -14.12
C GLU A 117 19.73 -10.37 -13.70
N MET A 118 18.54 -9.86 -13.36
CA MET A 118 18.36 -8.50 -12.86
C MET A 118 19.18 -8.26 -11.59
N ILE A 119 19.08 -9.15 -10.60
CA ILE A 119 19.83 -9.06 -9.34
C ILE A 119 21.34 -9.13 -9.59
N ALA A 120 21.79 -9.99 -10.52
CA ALA A 120 23.20 -10.18 -10.79
C ALA A 120 23.87 -8.95 -11.45
N SER A 121 23.13 -8.18 -12.26
CA SER A 121 23.66 -6.97 -12.92
C SER A 121 23.34 -5.67 -12.18
N ASP A 122 22.32 -5.64 -11.31
CA ASP A 122 21.91 -4.44 -10.57
C ASP A 122 21.95 -4.60 -9.04
N ASN A 123 23.09 -4.23 -8.47
CA ASN A 123 23.28 -4.14 -7.01
C ASN A 123 22.59 -2.93 -6.36
N ASN A 124 21.96 -2.04 -7.13
CA ASN A 124 21.31 -0.83 -6.63
C ASN A 124 19.81 -1.06 -6.46
N GLN A 125 19.08 -1.32 -7.54
CA GLN A 125 17.63 -1.55 -7.48
C GLN A 125 17.27 -3.04 -7.34
N GLY A 126 18.14 -3.96 -7.76
CA GLY A 126 17.90 -5.41 -7.60
C GLY A 126 17.67 -5.84 -6.15
N ARG A 127 18.10 -5.01 -5.18
CA ARG A 127 17.78 -5.20 -3.76
C ARG A 127 16.28 -5.21 -3.47
N PHE A 128 15.47 -4.50 -4.25
CA PHE A 128 14.02 -4.42 -4.03
C PHE A 128 13.33 -5.75 -4.36
N ILE A 129 13.93 -6.57 -5.22
CA ILE A 129 13.37 -7.83 -5.70
C ILE A 129 14.15 -9.06 -5.21
N THR A 130 14.72 -8.97 -4.00
CA THR A 130 15.43 -10.08 -3.35
C THR A 130 15.00 -10.22 -1.89
N ASP A 131 15.21 -11.42 -1.34
CA ASP A 131 15.14 -11.68 0.09
C ASP A 131 15.95 -10.67 0.90
N GLN A 132 15.35 -10.21 2.01
CA GLN A 132 16.00 -9.36 2.98
C GLN A 132 16.30 -10.15 4.24
N THR A 133 17.53 -10.06 4.75
CA THR A 133 17.94 -10.79 5.96
C THR A 133 17.03 -10.49 7.15
N ALA A 134 16.59 -9.23 7.28
CA ALA A 134 15.65 -8.80 8.31
C ALA A 134 14.31 -9.56 8.31
N VAL A 135 13.89 -10.08 7.15
CA VAL A 135 12.65 -10.84 6.96
C VAL A 135 12.92 -12.33 7.10
N THR A 136 14.01 -12.83 6.51
CA THR A 136 14.36 -14.25 6.60
C THR A 136 14.67 -14.70 8.03
N ASP A 137 15.23 -13.82 8.86
CA ASP A 137 15.49 -14.09 10.27
C ASP A 137 14.20 -14.27 11.09
N LEU A 138 13.07 -13.77 10.59
CA LEU A 138 11.73 -13.98 11.16
C LEU A 138 11.08 -15.29 10.68
N GLY A 139 11.77 -16.07 9.84
CA GLY A 139 11.23 -17.27 9.20
C GLY A 139 10.22 -16.97 8.08
N LEU A 140 10.19 -15.71 7.62
CA LEU A 140 9.43 -15.28 6.45
C LEU A 140 10.32 -15.39 5.19
N GLY A 141 9.73 -15.38 4.00
CA GLY A 141 10.47 -15.49 2.75
C GLY A 141 9.94 -14.54 1.69
N TYR A 142 10.81 -14.03 0.84
CA TYR A 142 10.43 -13.28 -0.34
C TYR A 142 9.98 -14.26 -1.42
N ARG A 143 8.71 -14.16 -1.82
CA ARG A 143 8.24 -14.80 -3.05
C ARG A 143 8.34 -13.83 -4.23
N GLY A 144 8.07 -12.56 -3.97
CA GLY A 144 7.98 -11.53 -4.99
C GLY A 144 6.69 -11.58 -5.77
N ASP A 145 6.62 -10.72 -6.79
CA ASP A 145 5.54 -10.68 -7.76
C ASP A 145 6.13 -10.59 -9.17
N SER A 146 5.35 -11.03 -10.16
CA SER A 146 5.82 -11.12 -11.54
C SER A 146 4.70 -10.91 -12.54
N VAL A 147 5.09 -10.36 -13.70
CA VAL A 147 4.20 -10.21 -14.85
C VAL A 147 4.63 -11.18 -15.94
N ASN A 148 3.66 -11.85 -16.56
CA ASN A 148 3.89 -12.72 -17.71
C ASN A 148 3.59 -11.98 -19.01
N PHE A 149 4.63 -11.64 -19.76
CA PHE A 149 4.52 -10.97 -21.06
C PHE A 149 4.32 -12.00 -22.18
N THR A 150 3.10 -12.06 -22.72
CA THR A 150 2.69 -13.12 -23.66
C THR A 150 3.18 -12.94 -25.10
N GLY A 151 3.67 -11.76 -25.46
CA GLY A 151 4.17 -11.45 -26.80
C GLY A 151 5.63 -11.86 -27.05
N ILE A 152 6.33 -12.36 -26.04
CA ILE A 152 7.74 -12.73 -26.11
C ILE A 152 7.90 -14.17 -26.61
N ASP A 153 8.87 -14.41 -27.50
CA ASP A 153 9.13 -15.72 -28.12
C ASP A 153 9.46 -16.84 -27.10
N ASP A 154 9.93 -16.48 -25.90
CA ASP A 154 10.18 -17.35 -24.74
C ASP A 154 9.57 -16.73 -23.47
N PRO A 155 8.24 -16.87 -23.27
CA PRO A 155 7.53 -16.20 -22.20
C PRO A 155 7.98 -16.76 -20.86
N HIS A 156 8.46 -15.87 -20.00
CA HIS A 156 8.78 -16.15 -18.62
C HIS A 156 8.22 -15.04 -17.73
N GLU A 157 8.13 -15.36 -16.44
CA GLU A 157 7.74 -14.41 -15.41
C GLU A 157 8.87 -13.39 -15.21
N THR A 158 8.59 -12.13 -15.57
CA THR A 158 9.47 -11.01 -15.25
C THR A 158 9.17 -10.53 -13.85
N GLU A 159 10.18 -10.50 -13.01
CA GLU A 159 10.05 -9.97 -11.66
C GLU A 159 9.84 -8.46 -11.70
N ILE A 160 8.88 -7.99 -10.90
CA ILE A 160 8.50 -6.58 -10.81
C ILE A 160 8.68 -6.06 -9.39
N LEU A 161 8.78 -4.75 -9.26
CA LEU A 161 8.60 -4.05 -7.98
C LEU A 161 7.16 -3.56 -7.89
N HIS A 162 6.42 -4.07 -6.90
CA HIS A 162 5.10 -3.59 -6.55
C HIS A 162 5.18 -2.23 -5.86
N VAL A 163 4.29 -1.29 -6.23
CA VAL A 163 4.23 0.02 -5.59
C VAL A 163 2.78 0.43 -5.32
N GLU A 164 2.54 1.02 -4.15
CA GLU A 164 1.19 1.31 -3.68
C GLU A 164 1.02 2.77 -3.22
N ILE A 165 -0.07 3.41 -3.68
CA ILE A 165 -0.57 4.69 -3.18
C ILE A 165 -1.66 4.40 -2.16
N LYS A 166 -1.43 4.85 -0.93
CA LYS A 166 -2.31 4.59 0.20
C LYS A 166 -3.70 5.22 0.04
N GLY A 167 -4.73 4.41 0.18
CA GLY A 167 -6.12 4.82 0.42
C GLY A 167 -6.47 4.96 1.90
N CYS A 168 -7.63 5.53 2.20
CA CYS A 168 -8.09 5.83 3.55
C CYS A 168 -9.05 4.76 4.12
N ARG A 169 -9.53 3.80 3.31
CA ARG A 169 -10.65 2.90 3.70
C ARG A 169 -10.30 2.04 4.90
N VAL A 170 -9.09 1.47 4.93
CA VAL A 170 -8.68 0.65 6.07
C VAL A 170 -8.70 1.50 7.36
N HIS A 171 -8.27 2.76 7.29
CA HIS A 171 -8.33 3.69 8.43
C HIS A 171 -9.76 3.91 8.91
N ASP A 172 -10.63 4.35 8.01
CA ASP A 172 -11.98 4.76 8.37
C ASP A 172 -12.85 3.58 8.81
N VAL A 173 -12.74 2.43 8.13
CA VAL A 173 -13.44 1.19 8.53
C VAL A 173 -12.98 0.76 9.92
N CYS A 174 -11.68 0.84 10.22
CA CYS A 174 -11.18 0.47 11.54
C CYS A 174 -11.63 1.43 12.65
N ILE A 175 -11.83 2.71 12.37
CA ILE A 175 -12.46 3.62 13.34
C ILE A 175 -13.87 3.12 13.67
N VAL A 176 -14.68 2.80 12.66
CA VAL A 176 -16.03 2.28 12.87
C VAL A 176 -16.01 0.99 13.67
N LEU A 177 -15.17 0.03 13.30
CA LEU A 177 -15.06 -1.26 13.99
C LEU A 177 -14.65 -1.08 15.46
N LYS A 178 -13.64 -0.24 15.74
CA LYS A 178 -13.19 0.05 17.11
C LYS A 178 -14.30 0.69 17.93
N VAL A 179 -15.01 1.69 17.40
CA VAL A 179 -16.12 2.35 18.12
C VAL A 179 -17.27 1.38 18.37
N MET A 180 -17.66 0.59 17.37
CA MET A 180 -18.78 -0.35 17.46
C MET A 180 -18.46 -1.61 18.28
N SER A 181 -17.18 -1.86 18.57
CA SER A 181 -16.79 -2.97 19.45
C SER A 181 -17.28 -2.81 20.89
N PHE A 182 -17.37 -1.58 21.42
CA PHE A 182 -17.80 -1.33 22.81
C PHE A 182 -19.28 -1.61 23.06
N PRO A 183 -20.24 -1.10 22.25
CA PRO A 183 -21.65 -1.47 22.39
C PRO A 183 -21.89 -2.97 22.22
N THR A 184 -21.12 -3.63 21.34
CA THR A 184 -21.19 -5.09 21.14
C THR A 184 -20.79 -5.84 22.41
N ALA A 185 -19.70 -5.44 23.06
CA ALA A 185 -19.29 -6.00 24.35
C ALA A 185 -20.34 -5.75 25.46
N ALA A 186 -20.94 -4.56 25.51
CA ALA A 186 -22.00 -4.26 26.46
C ALA A 186 -23.26 -5.13 26.24
N ALA A 187 -23.64 -5.35 24.97
CA ALA A 187 -24.74 -6.24 24.62
C ALA A 187 -24.46 -7.68 25.09
N ALA A 188 -23.22 -8.18 24.95
CA ALA A 188 -22.83 -9.51 25.42
C ALA A 188 -23.03 -9.70 26.94
N VAL A 189 -22.84 -8.65 27.75
CA VAL A 189 -23.14 -8.68 29.19
C VAL A 189 -24.64 -8.83 29.43
N ILE A 190 -25.49 -8.11 28.68
CA ILE A 190 -26.95 -8.23 28.77
C ILE A 190 -27.41 -9.65 28.40
N CYS A 191 -26.77 -10.30 27.43
CA CYS A 191 -27.05 -11.68 27.01
C CYS A 191 -26.84 -12.71 28.11
N SER A 192 -26.07 -12.38 29.16
CA SER A 192 -25.85 -13.27 30.30
C SER A 192 -27.01 -13.31 31.31
N ILE A 193 -27.95 -12.36 31.23
CA ILE A 193 -29.11 -12.31 32.13
C ILE A 193 -30.23 -13.23 31.57
N PRO A 194 -30.69 -14.26 32.31
CA PRO A 194 -31.69 -15.19 31.80
C PRO A 194 -33.02 -14.52 31.44
N VAL A 195 -33.68 -15.03 30.40
CA VAL A 195 -35.03 -14.66 29.94
C VAL A 195 -35.17 -13.21 29.47
N ILE A 196 -35.14 -12.23 30.38
CA ILE A 196 -35.28 -10.80 30.04
C ILE A 196 -34.04 -10.30 29.31
N GLY A 197 -32.85 -10.72 29.78
CA GLY A 197 -31.60 -10.34 29.15
C GLY A 197 -31.45 -10.91 27.75
N TRP A 198 -32.00 -12.09 27.45
CA TRP A 198 -31.94 -12.66 26.11
C TRP A 198 -32.72 -11.83 25.09
N VAL A 199 -33.92 -11.39 25.45
CA VAL A 199 -34.74 -10.52 24.59
C VAL A 199 -34.07 -9.14 24.44
N ALA A 200 -33.60 -8.54 25.55
CA ALA A 200 -32.91 -7.26 25.52
C ALA A 200 -31.58 -7.34 24.73
N CYS A 201 -30.85 -8.44 24.85
CA CYS A 201 -29.63 -8.75 24.10
C CYS A 201 -29.89 -8.84 22.61
N LEU A 202 -30.91 -9.60 22.19
CA LEU A 202 -31.27 -9.71 20.77
C LEU A 202 -31.59 -8.34 20.18
N VAL A 203 -32.39 -7.52 20.88
CA VAL A 203 -32.71 -6.16 20.44
C VAL A 203 -31.46 -5.28 20.38
N ALA A 204 -30.62 -5.31 21.42
CA ALA A 204 -29.40 -4.52 21.47
C ALA A 204 -28.41 -4.92 20.35
N LEU A 205 -28.18 -6.22 20.14
CA LEU A 205 -27.33 -6.73 19.06
C LEU A 205 -27.89 -6.38 17.69
N LEU A 206 -29.22 -6.45 17.49
CA LEU A 206 -29.84 -6.05 16.23
C LEU A 206 -29.63 -4.55 15.96
N VAL A 207 -29.84 -3.69 16.96
CA VAL A 207 -29.61 -2.24 16.83
C VAL A 207 -28.14 -1.95 16.53
N VAL A 208 -27.22 -2.56 17.28
CA VAL A 208 -25.77 -2.41 17.06
C VAL A 208 -25.36 -2.92 15.68
N ALA A 209 -25.90 -4.05 15.23
CA ALA A 209 -25.63 -4.59 13.89
C ALA A 209 -26.15 -3.66 12.80
N ILE A 210 -27.38 -3.14 12.92
CA ILE A 210 -27.95 -2.19 11.95
C ILE A 210 -27.10 -0.92 11.90
N ILE A 211 -26.74 -0.34 13.06
CA ILE A 211 -25.90 0.86 13.11
C ILE A 211 -24.53 0.57 12.47
N THR A 212 -23.89 -0.54 12.83
CA THR A 212 -22.58 -0.93 12.25
C THR A 212 -22.67 -1.09 10.74
N LEU A 213 -23.72 -1.75 10.22
CA LEU A 213 -23.91 -1.94 8.79
C LEU A 213 -24.17 -0.61 8.06
N VAL A 214 -25.02 0.25 8.62
CA VAL A 214 -25.33 1.56 8.01
C VAL A 214 -24.11 2.47 8.04
N THR A 215 -23.46 2.63 9.20
CA THR A 215 -22.26 3.46 9.34
C THR A 215 -21.12 2.89 8.51
N GLY A 216 -20.93 1.58 8.51
CA GLY A 216 -19.94 0.89 7.68
C GLY A 216 -20.18 1.13 6.20
N ALA A 217 -21.40 1.00 5.70
CA ALA A 217 -21.73 1.28 4.30
C ALA A 217 -21.51 2.75 3.91
N ILE A 218 -21.85 3.70 4.80
CA ILE A 218 -21.60 5.13 4.58
C ILE A 218 -20.09 5.39 4.50
N VAL A 219 -19.33 4.89 5.46
CA VAL A 219 -17.86 5.07 5.50
C VAL A 219 -17.20 4.41 4.29
N TRP A 220 -17.63 3.19 3.94
CA TRP A 220 -17.15 2.49 2.75
C TRP A 220 -17.37 3.29 1.47
N ALA A 221 -18.54 3.95 1.34
CA ALA A 221 -18.87 4.74 0.16
C ALA A 221 -18.23 6.14 0.16
N ALA A 222 -17.89 6.69 1.33
CA ALA A 222 -17.37 8.04 1.48
C ALA A 222 -15.84 8.10 1.59
N THR A 223 -15.17 6.98 1.84
CA THR A 223 -13.71 6.92 1.95
C THR A 223 -13.01 7.32 0.66
N HIS A 224 -11.84 7.93 0.81
CA HIS A 224 -10.96 8.24 -0.30
C HIS A 224 -10.11 7.03 -0.66
N ASN A 225 -10.32 6.49 -1.85
CA ASN A 225 -9.46 5.47 -2.45
C ASN A 225 -8.12 6.09 -2.83
N GLY A 226 -7.02 5.34 -2.78
CA GLY A 226 -5.76 5.79 -3.35
C GLY A 226 -5.92 6.14 -4.83
N GLN A 227 -5.28 7.22 -5.28
CA GLN A 227 -5.32 7.67 -6.68
C GLN A 227 -3.96 8.21 -7.09
N LEU A 228 -3.62 8.07 -8.37
CA LEU A 228 -2.38 8.62 -8.93
C LEU A 228 -2.21 10.12 -8.64
N SER A 229 -3.31 10.88 -8.66
CA SER A 229 -3.35 12.32 -8.39
C SER A 229 -3.02 12.70 -6.94
N ASP A 230 -2.90 11.75 -6.01
CA ASP A 230 -2.46 12.01 -4.64
C ASP A 230 -0.94 12.17 -4.52
N VAL A 231 -0.17 11.69 -5.51
CA VAL A 231 1.31 11.67 -5.48
C VAL A 231 1.97 12.12 -6.78
N MET A 232 1.21 12.26 -7.86
CA MET A 232 1.65 12.71 -9.17
C MET A 232 0.79 13.89 -9.64
N ASP A 233 1.40 14.87 -10.30
CA ASP A 233 0.67 15.98 -10.91
C ASP A 233 -0.34 15.45 -11.96
N PRO A 234 -1.64 15.74 -11.83
CA PRO A 234 -2.66 15.36 -12.80
C PRO A 234 -2.36 15.78 -14.25
N ALA A 235 -1.58 16.84 -14.46
CA ALA A 235 -1.12 17.27 -15.78
C ALA A 235 -0.22 16.23 -16.48
N SER A 236 0.37 15.30 -15.73
CA SER A 236 1.18 14.19 -16.24
C SER A 236 0.35 13.11 -16.95
N GLY A 237 -0.99 13.16 -16.82
CA GLY A 237 -1.91 12.18 -17.37
C GLY A 237 -1.89 10.84 -16.64
N GLU A 238 -2.51 9.82 -17.24
CA GLU A 238 -2.55 8.45 -16.71
C GLU A 238 -1.25 7.69 -16.99
N LEU A 239 -0.90 6.72 -16.16
CA LEU A 239 0.23 5.81 -16.44
C LEU A 239 -0.10 4.87 -17.59
N VAL A 240 0.81 4.78 -18.56
CA VAL A 240 0.72 3.82 -19.67
C VAL A 240 1.61 2.61 -19.35
N PRO A 241 1.05 1.40 -19.23
CA PRO A 241 1.84 0.19 -19.03
C PRO A 241 2.57 -0.23 -20.31
N ALA A 242 3.58 -1.08 -20.17
CA ALA A 242 4.22 -1.76 -21.27
C ALA A 242 3.23 -2.63 -22.05
N ASP A 243 3.51 -2.87 -23.34
CA ASP A 243 2.71 -3.75 -24.19
C ASP A 243 2.91 -5.23 -23.83
N GLU A 244 2.25 -6.13 -24.57
CA GLU A 244 2.34 -7.58 -24.37
C GLU A 244 3.76 -8.16 -24.54
N ASN A 245 4.68 -7.42 -25.16
CA ASN A 245 6.09 -7.78 -25.32
C ASN A 245 6.97 -7.14 -24.24
N GLY A 246 6.38 -6.40 -23.29
CA GLY A 246 7.09 -5.62 -22.29
C GLY A 246 7.82 -4.39 -22.84
N ASN A 247 7.44 -3.94 -24.05
CA ASN A 247 7.98 -2.74 -24.69
C ASN A 247 7.11 -1.51 -24.41
N GLY A 248 7.67 -0.33 -24.62
CA GLY A 248 6.95 0.92 -24.38
C GLY A 248 6.82 1.23 -22.89
N GLY A 249 5.63 1.63 -22.44
CA GLY A 249 5.36 2.00 -21.05
C GLY A 249 6.01 3.31 -20.60
N ASP A 250 5.39 3.96 -19.62
CA ASP A 250 5.97 5.15 -18.99
C ASP A 250 7.15 4.77 -18.09
N MET A 251 8.25 5.53 -18.16
CA MET A 251 9.31 5.47 -17.16
C MET A 251 8.93 6.38 -15.99
N VAL A 252 8.86 5.80 -14.80
CA VAL A 252 8.37 6.48 -13.60
C VAL A 252 9.43 6.38 -12.51
N LEU A 253 9.70 7.52 -11.88
CA LEU A 253 10.34 7.57 -10.59
C LEU A 253 9.26 7.52 -9.51
N VAL A 254 9.45 6.65 -8.52
CA VAL A 254 8.67 6.63 -7.29
C VAL A 254 9.58 6.84 -6.09
N ARG A 255 9.02 7.46 -5.05
CA ARG A 255 9.67 7.61 -3.76
C ARG A 255 8.69 7.34 -2.63
N GLY A 256 9.11 6.51 -1.66
CA GLY A 256 8.25 6.03 -0.59
C GLY A 256 9.01 5.20 0.44
N ASP A 257 8.30 4.48 1.28
CA ASP A 257 8.92 3.53 2.22
C ASP A 257 9.01 2.16 1.58
N TRP A 258 10.18 1.53 1.68
CA TRP A 258 10.37 0.15 1.29
C TRP A 258 9.97 -0.76 2.44
N VAL A 259 9.02 -1.64 2.17
CA VAL A 259 8.49 -2.58 3.15
C VAL A 259 8.41 -3.98 2.60
N TYR A 260 8.36 -4.94 3.52
CA TYR A 260 7.90 -6.29 3.24
C TYR A 260 6.45 -6.43 3.71
N ASP A 261 5.54 -6.82 2.83
CA ASP A 261 4.14 -7.08 3.17
C ASP A 261 3.91 -8.56 3.47
N ALA A 262 3.78 -8.87 4.77
CA ALA A 262 3.48 -10.22 5.25
C ALA A 262 1.98 -10.60 5.15
N GLY A 263 1.11 -9.65 4.80
CA GLY A 263 -0.29 -9.93 4.49
C GLY A 263 -0.51 -10.49 3.09
N HIS A 264 0.47 -10.35 2.20
CA HIS A 264 0.53 -11.04 0.92
C HIS A 264 1.38 -12.32 1.05
N ASP A 265 1.57 -13.03 -0.06
CA ASP A 265 2.41 -14.23 -0.14
C ASP A 265 3.93 -13.96 0.03
N GLY A 266 4.30 -12.77 0.53
CA GLY A 266 5.66 -12.36 0.87
C GLY A 266 6.29 -11.45 -0.18
N TRP A 267 5.79 -10.22 -0.28
CA TRP A 267 6.20 -9.23 -1.28
C TRP A 267 7.07 -8.14 -0.67
N ASN A 268 8.00 -7.63 -1.46
CA ASN A 268 8.69 -6.38 -1.19
C ASN A 268 8.00 -5.32 -2.05
N GLU A 269 7.69 -4.18 -1.45
CA GLU A 269 6.97 -3.12 -2.13
C GLU A 269 7.45 -1.74 -1.67
N VAL A 270 7.18 -0.73 -2.48
CA VAL A 270 7.27 0.66 -2.02
C VAL A 270 5.87 1.13 -1.65
N HIS A 271 5.61 1.20 -0.34
CA HIS A 271 4.32 1.53 0.23
C HIS A 271 4.51 2.32 1.53
N PRO A 272 3.95 3.54 1.65
CA PRO A 272 3.24 4.25 0.62
C PRO A 272 4.26 4.95 -0.26
N ILE A 273 3.97 5.04 -1.56
CA ILE A 273 4.61 6.08 -2.36
C ILE A 273 4.06 7.44 -1.92
N ARG A 274 4.96 8.41 -1.77
CA ARG A 274 4.65 9.81 -1.42
C ARG A 274 4.92 10.76 -2.57
N HIS A 275 5.62 10.29 -3.59
CA HIS A 275 5.91 11.03 -4.79
C HIS A 275 6.02 10.05 -5.97
N ALA A 276 5.40 10.40 -7.09
CA ALA A 276 5.61 9.72 -8.36
C ALA A 276 5.73 10.75 -9.49
N GLN A 277 6.67 10.52 -10.41
CA GLN A 277 6.90 11.41 -11.54
C GLN A 277 7.25 10.61 -12.80
N LYS A 278 6.58 10.91 -13.91
CA LYS A 278 7.01 10.43 -15.22
C LYS A 278 8.29 11.14 -15.60
N ILE A 279 9.29 10.39 -16.02
CA ILE A 279 10.57 10.93 -16.46
C ILE A 279 10.83 10.51 -17.90
N THR A 280 11.48 11.40 -18.66
CA THR A 280 11.99 11.07 -20.00
C THR A 280 13.42 10.58 -19.86
N VAL A 281 13.70 9.43 -20.43
CA VAL A 281 15.04 8.83 -20.45
C VAL A 281 15.46 8.52 -21.89
N ASP A 282 16.75 8.29 -22.09
CA ASP A 282 17.28 7.82 -23.37
C ASP A 282 16.70 6.44 -23.73
N GLU A 283 16.43 6.21 -25.02
CA GLU A 283 15.84 4.96 -25.54
C GLU A 283 16.67 3.72 -25.17
N LYS A 284 18.00 3.87 -24.98
CA LYS A 284 18.87 2.77 -24.53
C LYS A 284 18.49 2.22 -23.16
N TYR A 285 17.81 3.00 -22.31
CA TYR A 285 17.33 2.59 -20.98
C TYR A 285 15.89 2.04 -21.01
N MET A 286 15.23 2.13 -22.17
CA MET A 286 13.87 1.61 -22.42
C MET A 286 13.90 0.33 -23.25
N GLY A 287 15.08 -0.14 -23.65
CA GLY A 287 15.23 -1.21 -24.63
C GLY A 287 14.71 -2.57 -24.16
N ALA A 288 14.40 -3.42 -25.14
CA ALA A 288 14.06 -4.84 -24.95
C ALA A 288 15.28 -5.75 -24.69
N SER A 289 16.48 -5.16 -24.75
CA SER A 289 17.73 -5.90 -24.61
C SER A 289 18.11 -6.01 -23.16
N LYS A 290 18.53 -7.21 -22.75
CA LYS A 290 19.04 -7.49 -21.40
C LYS A 290 20.09 -6.46 -20.97
N ALA A 291 19.91 -5.90 -19.78
CA ALA A 291 20.84 -4.96 -19.18
C ALA A 291 22.10 -5.68 -18.67
N ASP A 292 23.27 -5.17 -19.06
CA ASP A 292 24.54 -5.57 -18.47
C ASP A 292 24.97 -4.60 -17.36
N ALA A 293 26.02 -4.96 -16.61
CA ALA A 293 26.53 -4.15 -15.52
C ALA A 293 27.01 -2.74 -15.97
N ASN A 294 27.41 -2.56 -17.23
CA ASN A 294 27.82 -1.25 -17.73
C ASN A 294 26.61 -0.36 -17.97
N LEU A 295 25.55 -0.88 -18.61
CA LEU A 295 24.30 -0.14 -18.83
C LEU A 295 23.65 0.23 -17.50
N VAL A 296 23.64 -0.67 -16.51
CA VAL A 296 23.15 -0.38 -15.15
C VAL A 296 23.97 0.73 -14.49
N ALA A 297 25.30 0.67 -14.57
CA ALA A 297 26.15 1.72 -14.01
C ALA A 297 25.96 3.08 -14.71
N GLU A 298 25.74 3.07 -16.02
CA GLU A 298 25.44 4.27 -16.80
C GLU A 298 24.07 4.86 -16.43
N PHE A 299 23.02 4.03 -16.39
CA PHE A 299 21.69 4.41 -15.94
C PHE A 299 21.71 5.00 -14.54
N ARG A 300 22.48 4.37 -13.63
CA ARG A 300 22.63 4.88 -12.27
C ARG A 300 23.18 6.30 -12.26
N ARG A 301 24.28 6.54 -12.98
CA ARG A 301 24.96 7.83 -13.01
C ARG A 301 24.13 8.92 -13.69
N GLU A 302 23.45 8.59 -14.77
CA GLU A 302 22.79 9.55 -15.66
C GLU A 302 21.33 9.80 -15.29
N VAL A 303 20.65 8.81 -14.72
CA VAL A 303 19.22 8.86 -14.43
C VAL A 303 18.97 8.70 -12.92
N TYR A 304 19.32 7.55 -12.34
CA TYR A 304 18.93 7.22 -10.96
C TYR A 304 19.47 8.22 -9.93
N ASP A 305 20.79 8.37 -9.82
CA ASP A 305 21.41 9.20 -8.79
C ASP A 305 21.01 10.69 -8.92
N PRO A 306 20.96 11.30 -10.12
CA PRO A 306 20.47 12.66 -10.29
C PRO A 306 19.01 12.84 -9.86
N TRP A 307 18.10 12.01 -10.37
CA TRP A 307 16.67 12.16 -10.10
C TRP A 307 16.35 11.87 -8.63
N CYS A 308 16.85 10.76 -8.09
CA CYS A 308 16.60 10.40 -6.70
C CYS A 308 17.17 11.44 -5.72
N ARG A 309 18.31 12.07 -6.05
CA ARG A 309 18.86 13.16 -5.24
C ARG A 309 17.99 14.41 -5.27
N GLU A 310 17.56 14.86 -6.45
CA GLU A 310 16.77 16.11 -6.54
C GLU A 310 15.35 15.93 -5.98
N VAL A 311 14.70 14.79 -6.23
CA VAL A 311 13.41 14.47 -5.60
C VAL A 311 13.59 14.33 -4.08
N GLY A 312 14.64 13.66 -3.61
CA GLY A 312 14.91 13.57 -2.18
C GLY A 312 15.15 14.93 -1.51
N ARG A 313 15.71 15.91 -2.21
CA ARG A 313 15.84 17.29 -1.71
C ARG A 313 14.51 18.01 -1.56
N SER A 314 13.49 17.64 -2.34
CA SER A 314 12.16 18.26 -2.22
C SER A 314 11.49 18.00 -0.87
N GLU A 315 11.92 16.95 -0.17
CA GLU A 315 11.44 16.58 1.17
C GLU A 315 12.29 17.17 2.31
N ASP A 316 13.38 17.88 2.00
CA ASP A 316 14.20 18.54 3.04
C ASP A 316 13.32 19.52 3.82
N PRO A 317 13.29 19.47 5.16
CA PRO A 317 12.45 20.37 5.96
C PRO A 317 12.66 21.85 5.65
N LEU A 318 13.87 22.25 5.25
CA LEU A 318 14.15 23.61 4.81
C LEU A 318 13.52 23.91 3.44
N VAL A 319 13.58 22.96 2.50
CA VAL A 319 12.93 23.12 1.18
C VAL A 319 11.42 23.18 1.33
N VAL A 320 10.83 22.30 2.14
CA VAL A 320 9.39 22.31 2.45
C VAL A 320 8.99 23.64 3.11
N ALA A 321 9.73 24.09 4.13
CA ALA A 321 9.45 25.37 4.79
C ALA A 321 9.60 26.58 3.86
N GLU A 322 10.53 26.54 2.90
CA GLU A 322 10.63 27.57 1.86
C GLU A 322 9.44 27.50 0.89
N GLN A 323 9.03 26.32 0.44
CA GLN A 323 7.89 26.13 -0.48
C GLN A 323 6.55 26.59 0.12
N GLU A 324 6.39 26.53 1.44
CA GLU A 324 5.20 27.03 2.13
C GLU A 324 5.06 28.56 2.09
N LYS A 325 6.16 29.29 1.82
CA LYS A 325 6.13 30.76 1.76
C LYS A 325 5.33 31.23 0.55
N PRO A 326 4.46 32.25 0.68
CA PRO A 326 3.59 32.69 -0.42
C PRO A 326 4.32 32.97 -1.74
N GLN A 327 5.54 33.51 -1.68
CA GLN A 327 6.37 33.79 -2.83
C GLN A 327 7.05 32.56 -3.47
N ASN A 328 6.84 31.34 -2.96
CA ASN A 328 7.41 30.12 -3.53
C ASN A 328 6.32 29.11 -3.92
N ARG A 329 5.04 29.49 -3.78
CA ARG A 329 3.87 28.65 -4.10
C ARG A 329 3.53 28.70 -5.59
N TRP A 330 4.54 28.52 -6.43
CA TRP A 330 4.39 28.50 -7.87
C TRP A 330 3.74 27.19 -8.31
N GLN A 331 2.78 27.25 -9.23
CA GLN A 331 2.29 26.04 -9.92
C GLN A 331 3.26 25.63 -11.05
N ILE A 332 3.86 26.61 -11.70
CA ILE A 332 4.95 26.43 -12.67
C ILE A 332 6.06 27.39 -12.24
N HIS A 333 7.30 26.90 -12.21
CA HIS A 333 8.41 27.72 -11.74
C HIS A 333 8.59 28.96 -12.66
N PRO A 334 8.80 30.17 -12.12
CA PRO A 334 9.03 31.41 -12.88
C PRO A 334 10.06 31.31 -14.01
N LEU A 335 11.10 30.49 -13.81
CA LEU A 335 12.14 30.25 -14.82
C LEU A 335 11.66 29.41 -16.02
N ILE A 336 10.53 28.71 -15.89
CA ILE A 336 9.92 27.87 -16.93
C ILE A 336 8.85 28.67 -17.69
N ASP A 337 7.98 29.41 -16.98
CA ASP A 337 6.89 30.17 -17.61
C ASP A 337 7.22 31.65 -17.91
N GLY A 338 8.34 32.15 -17.39
CA GLY A 338 8.81 33.52 -17.58
C GLY A 338 8.09 34.57 -16.72
N CYS A 339 7.24 34.17 -15.77
CA CYS A 339 6.50 35.09 -14.90
C CYS A 339 7.27 35.31 -13.59
N GLU A 340 7.68 36.54 -13.30
CA GLU A 340 8.38 36.88 -12.03
C GLU A 340 7.48 36.73 -10.78
N GLU A 341 6.16 36.60 -10.96
CA GLU A 341 5.17 36.36 -9.91
C GLU A 341 4.13 35.31 -10.34
N ALA A 342 3.53 34.63 -9.37
CA ALA A 342 2.53 33.59 -9.58
C ALA A 342 1.37 34.23 -10.34
N PRO A 343 0.96 33.72 -11.51
CA PRO A 343 -0.21 34.25 -12.18
C PRO A 343 -1.42 34.13 -11.24
N VAL A 344 -2.06 35.26 -10.94
CA VAL A 344 -3.34 35.28 -10.22
C VAL A 344 -4.38 34.72 -11.17
N ILE A 345 -4.59 33.41 -11.13
CA ILE A 345 -5.69 32.75 -11.84
C ILE A 345 -6.98 33.22 -11.17
N LYS A 346 -7.73 34.08 -11.86
CA LYS A 346 -9.06 34.57 -11.42
C LYS A 346 -10.16 33.60 -11.80
#